data_AF-A0A4Q6BR14-F1
#
_entry.id   AF-A0A4Q6BR14-F1
#
_cell.length_a   1.000
_cell.length_b   1.000
_cell.length_c   1.000
_cell.angle_alpha   90.00
_cell.angle_beta   90.00
_cell.angle_gamma   90.00
#
_symmetry.space_group_name_H-M   'P 1'
#
loop_
_entity.id
_entity.type
_entity.pdbx_description
1 polymer ?
#
loop_
_entity_poly.entity_id
_entity_poly.type
_entity_poly.pdbx_seq_one_letter_code
_entity_poly.pdbx_strand_id
1 'polypeptide(L)'
;MPREDGQDDVIIARTSVEGEHFVPAYHWACAIDDFDGAYDLLVRSSDLAHALVIQRGIQEWLMKSHGLTRDLPRVFHTALITQNDGHRLEKRTAGVTLEELKLNGIDPAKLISVFEKSFDSDLLSSAFDGLRTLEEAPASMTLATLGL
;
A
#
# COMPACT_ATOMS: atom_id res chain seq x y z
N MET A 1 -23.91 15.04 9.04
CA MET A 1 -24.14 15.69 7.73
C MET A 1 -22.95 15.31 6.88
N PRO A 2 -23.12 14.75 5.67
CA PRO A 2 -21.98 14.52 4.79
C PRO A 2 -21.32 15.87 4.48
N ARG A 3 -19.98 15.88 4.39
CA ARG A 3 -19.21 17.10 4.07
C ARG A 3 -19.46 17.49 2.61
N GLU A 4 -19.37 18.79 2.30
CA GLU A 4 -19.61 19.33 0.94
C GLU A 4 -18.59 18.80 -0.10
N ASP A 5 -17.44 18.29 0.35
CA ASP A 5 -16.40 17.68 -0.48
C ASP A 5 -16.65 16.18 -0.79
N GLY A 6 -17.72 15.60 -0.25
CA GLY A 6 -18.05 14.18 -0.41
C GLY A 6 -17.13 13.24 0.37
N GLN A 7 -16.30 13.73 1.29
CA GLN A 7 -15.46 12.90 2.15
C GLN A 7 -16.12 12.67 3.52
N ASP A 8 -16.12 11.41 3.96
CA ASP A 8 -16.62 11.03 5.27
C ASP A 8 -15.54 11.17 6.35
N ASP A 9 -15.97 11.44 7.58
CA ASP A 9 -15.08 11.44 8.74
C ASP A 9 -14.54 10.03 8.99
N VAL A 10 -13.21 9.93 9.03
CA VAL A 10 -12.53 8.63 9.18
C VAL A 10 -12.37 8.29 10.65
N ILE A 11 -12.69 7.04 11.00
CA ILE A 11 -12.42 6.49 12.33
C ILE A 11 -10.89 6.41 12.53
N ILE A 12 -10.35 7.12 13.52
CA ILE A 12 -8.92 7.09 13.87
C ILE A 12 -8.58 6.06 14.96
N ALA A 13 -9.53 5.71 15.82
CA ALA A 13 -9.37 4.71 16.86
C ALA A 13 -10.71 4.09 17.23
N ARG A 14 -10.67 2.86 17.74
CA ARG A 14 -11.82 2.19 18.36
C ARG A 14 -11.57 2.05 19.85
N THR A 15 -12.55 2.42 20.67
CA THR A 15 -12.48 2.30 22.13
C THR A 15 -13.10 0.99 22.60
N SER A 16 -12.62 0.45 23.72
CA SER A 16 -13.35 -0.57 24.48
C SER A 16 -14.67 0.01 25.04
N VAL A 17 -15.62 -0.87 25.38
CA VAL A 17 -16.95 -0.50 25.90
C VAL A 17 -16.85 0.39 27.14
N GLU A 18 -15.80 0.23 27.94
CA GLU A 18 -15.58 0.96 29.19
C GLU A 18 -14.61 2.14 29.04
N GLY A 19 -14.05 2.38 27.85
CA GLY A 19 -13.19 3.55 27.58
C GLY A 19 -11.74 3.43 28.05
N GLU A 20 -11.37 2.32 28.70
CA GLU A 20 -10.04 2.15 29.31
C GLU A 20 -8.92 1.90 28.29
N HIS A 21 -9.26 1.35 27.12
CA HIS A 21 -8.31 1.01 26.08
C HIS A 21 -8.82 1.44 24.71
N PHE A 22 -7.89 1.84 23.85
CA PHE A 22 -8.18 2.08 22.44
C PHE A 22 -7.24 1.28 21.55
N VAL A 23 -7.75 0.94 20.37
CA VAL A 23 -6.98 0.34 19.28
C VAL A 23 -6.97 1.35 18.14
N PRO A 24 -5.80 1.86 17.71
CA PRO A 24 -5.73 2.77 16.58
C PRO A 24 -6.24 2.07 15.31
N ALA A 25 -7.01 2.81 14.51
CA ALA A 25 -7.44 2.33 13.20
C ALA A 25 -6.27 2.36 12.21
N TYR A 26 -6.37 1.57 11.15
CA TYR A 26 -5.30 1.40 10.15
C TYR A 26 -4.73 2.73 9.62
N HIS A 27 -5.60 3.67 9.21
CA HIS A 27 -5.13 4.95 8.68
C HIS A 27 -4.32 5.75 9.71
N TRP A 28 -4.71 5.73 10.98
CA TRP A 28 -3.99 6.42 12.05
C TRP A 28 -2.66 5.75 12.36
N ALA A 29 -2.68 4.44 12.62
CA ALA A 29 -1.48 3.68 12.97
C ALA A 29 -0.40 3.83 11.90
N CYS A 30 -0.74 3.52 10.63
CA CYS A 30 0.24 3.59 9.55
C CYS A 30 0.71 5.02 9.27
N ALA A 31 -0.18 6.02 9.33
CA ALA A 31 0.24 7.41 9.11
C ALA A 31 1.28 7.86 10.13
N ILE A 32 1.11 7.50 11.40
CA ILE A 32 2.02 7.82 12.50
C ILE A 32 3.34 7.06 12.35
N ASP A 33 3.28 5.74 12.13
CA ASP A 33 4.49 4.91 12.01
C ASP A 33 5.33 5.33 10.78
N ASP A 34 4.69 5.57 9.63
CA ASP A 34 5.36 6.09 8.44
C ASP A 34 5.89 7.51 8.66
N PHE A 35 5.23 8.29 9.55
CA PHE A 35 5.69 9.61 9.91
C PHE A 35 7.00 9.50 10.70
N ASP A 36 6.98 8.76 11.80
CA ASP A 36 8.09 8.65 12.73
C ASP A 36 9.28 7.86 12.14
N GLY A 37 9.01 6.91 11.25
CA GLY A 37 10.02 6.10 10.59
C GLY A 37 10.94 6.84 9.61
N ALA A 38 10.57 8.06 9.19
CA ALA A 38 11.37 8.91 8.30
C ALA A 38 11.85 8.21 7.01
N TYR A 39 11.00 7.36 6.43
CA TYR A 39 11.31 6.63 5.21
C TYR A 39 11.43 7.57 3.99
N ASP A 40 12.28 7.19 3.03
CA ASP A 40 12.38 7.86 1.73
C ASP A 40 11.31 7.41 0.74
N LEU A 41 10.90 6.14 0.83
CA LEU A 41 10.01 5.47 -0.10
C LEU A 41 9.16 4.43 0.63
N LEU A 42 7.85 4.47 0.40
CA LEU A 42 6.91 3.44 0.78
C LEU A 42 6.53 2.63 -0.46
N VAL A 43 6.67 1.31 -0.41
CA VAL A 43 6.28 0.40 -1.48
C VAL A 43 5.08 -0.42 -1.01
N ARG A 44 3.97 -0.35 -1.73
CA ARG A 44 2.72 -1.05 -1.37
C ARG A 44 1.84 -1.26 -2.58
N SER A 45 0.83 -2.13 -2.49
CA SER A 45 -0.07 -2.40 -3.61
C SER A 45 -1.01 -1.23 -3.93
N SER A 46 -1.38 -1.10 -5.21
CA SER A 46 -2.29 -0.07 -5.76
C SER A 46 -3.67 -0.05 -5.10
N ASP A 47 -4.13 -1.17 -4.53
CA ASP A 47 -5.38 -1.22 -3.76
C ASP A 47 -5.37 -0.31 -2.52
N LEU A 48 -4.19 0.05 -2.01
CA LEU A 48 -4.01 0.97 -0.89
C LEU A 48 -3.86 2.45 -1.30
N ALA A 49 -3.98 2.78 -2.59
CA ALA A 49 -3.84 4.15 -3.07
C ALA A 49 -4.85 5.10 -2.40
N HIS A 50 -6.10 4.67 -2.22
CA HIS A 50 -7.15 5.46 -1.56
C HIS A 50 -6.81 5.82 -0.11
N ALA A 51 -6.09 4.94 0.60
CA ALA A 51 -5.68 5.17 1.99
C ALA A 51 -4.64 6.29 2.12
N LEU A 52 -3.90 6.59 1.03
CA LEU A 52 -2.84 7.60 1.02
C LEU A 52 -3.39 8.98 1.36
N VAL A 53 -4.54 9.36 0.80
CA VAL A 53 -5.12 10.69 1.00
C VAL A 53 -5.36 10.97 2.48
N ILE A 54 -5.96 10.00 3.17
CA ILE A 54 -6.25 10.09 4.61
C ILE A 54 -4.94 10.12 5.42
N GLN A 55 -4.01 9.21 5.11
CA GLN A 55 -2.74 9.12 5.81
C GLN A 55 -1.90 10.41 5.65
N ARG A 56 -1.91 11.03 4.47
CA ARG A 56 -1.27 12.32 4.23
C ARG A 56 -1.91 13.44 5.04
N GLY A 57 -3.23 13.51 5.11
CA GLY A 57 -3.92 14.50 5.95
C GLY A 57 -3.51 14.38 7.43
N ILE A 58 -3.38 13.15 7.95
CA ILE A 58 -2.90 12.90 9.32
C ILE A 58 -1.44 13.36 9.47
N GLN A 59 -0.56 13.04 8.51
CA GLN A 59 0.84 13.44 8.55
C GLN A 59 1.04 14.95 8.45
N GLU A 60 0.29 15.63 7.59
CA GLU A 60 0.28 17.09 7.50
C GLU A 60 -0.22 17.73 8.80
N TRP A 61 -1.25 17.16 9.42
CA TRP A 61 -1.72 17.58 10.73
C TRP A 61 -0.64 17.43 11.80
N LEU A 62 0.09 16.31 11.83
CA LEU A 62 1.23 16.09 12.74
C LEU A 62 2.34 17.13 12.53
N MET A 63 2.71 17.39 11.27
CA MET A 63 3.72 18.43 10.97
C MET A 63 3.30 19.77 11.55
N LYS A 64 2.04 20.16 11.29
CA LYS A 64 1.50 21.43 11.76
C LYS A 64 1.41 21.50 13.28
N SER A 65 0.94 20.44 13.94
CA SER A 65 0.75 20.42 15.40
C SER A 65 2.08 20.46 16.16
N HIS A 66 3.14 19.89 15.58
CA HIS A 66 4.48 19.88 16.16
C HIS A 66 5.40 21.01 15.66
N GLY A 67 4.92 21.87 14.75
CA GLY A 67 5.74 22.94 14.16
C GLY A 67 6.91 22.43 13.31
N LEU A 68 6.76 21.25 12.70
CA LEU A 68 7.79 20.59 11.92
C LEU A 68 7.66 20.92 10.43
N THR A 69 8.79 21.01 9.75
CA THR A 69 8.87 21.03 8.28
C THR A 69 9.74 19.86 7.84
N ARG A 70 9.18 18.96 7.04
CA ARG A 70 9.81 17.71 6.62
C ARG A 70 9.18 17.23 5.33
N ASP A 71 9.97 16.55 4.51
CA ASP A 71 9.43 15.84 3.37
C ASP A 71 8.73 14.57 3.83
N LEU A 72 7.60 14.27 3.21
CA LEU A 72 6.88 13.02 3.41
C LEU A 72 7.44 11.97 2.44
N PRO A 73 7.51 10.68 2.84
CA PRO A 73 8.06 9.62 2.00
C PRO A 73 7.39 9.61 0.63
N ARG A 74 8.12 9.30 -0.44
CA ARG A 74 7.47 9.01 -1.72
C ARG A 74 6.70 7.70 -1.62
N VAL A 75 5.74 7.46 -2.52
CA VAL A 75 5.00 6.20 -2.57
C VAL A 75 5.15 5.59 -3.94
N PHE A 76 5.44 4.29 -3.98
CA PHE A 76 5.38 3.46 -5.17
C PHE A 76 4.26 2.43 -4.99
N HIS A 77 3.25 2.49 -5.86
CA HIS A 77 2.18 1.52 -5.90
C HIS A 77 2.50 0.37 -6.86
N THR A 78 2.69 -0.83 -6.33
CA THR A 78 2.85 -2.05 -7.14
C THR A 78 1.50 -2.50 -7.71
N ALA A 79 1.51 -3.29 -8.77
CA ALA A 79 0.33 -3.92 -9.32
C ALA A 79 -0.36 -4.82 -8.28
N LEU A 80 -1.69 -4.81 -8.28
CA LEU A 80 -2.49 -5.76 -7.51
C LEU A 80 -2.52 -7.11 -8.22
N ILE A 81 -2.13 -8.19 -7.52
CA ILE A 81 -2.30 -9.54 -8.06
C ILE A 81 -3.75 -10.00 -7.95
N THR A 82 -4.30 -10.46 -9.06
CA THR A 82 -5.67 -10.96 -9.18
C THR A 82 -5.69 -12.42 -9.62
N GLN A 83 -6.82 -13.07 -9.39
CA GLN A 83 -7.15 -14.33 -10.02
C GLN A 83 -7.29 -14.16 -11.56
N ASN A 84 -7.37 -15.27 -12.28
CA ASN A 84 -7.45 -15.28 -13.74
C ASN A 84 -8.80 -14.78 -14.29
N ASP A 85 -9.82 -14.70 -13.45
CA ASP A 85 -11.11 -14.09 -13.74
C ASP A 85 -11.16 -12.58 -13.41
N GLY A 86 -10.05 -12.02 -12.90
CA GLY A 86 -9.92 -10.61 -12.53
C GLY A 86 -10.34 -10.27 -11.09
N HIS A 87 -10.84 -11.23 -10.31
CA HIS A 87 -11.12 -10.99 -8.90
C HIS A 87 -9.84 -10.85 -8.08
N ARG A 88 -9.89 -10.03 -7.03
CA ARG A 88 -8.75 -9.84 -6.11
C ARG A 88 -8.27 -11.19 -5.59
N LEU A 89 -6.95 -11.41 -5.62
CA LEU A 89 -6.40 -12.64 -5.04
C LEU A 89 -6.51 -12.59 -3.52
N GLU A 90 -7.15 -13.60 -2.94
CA GLU A 90 -7.32 -13.72 -1.50
C GLU A 90 -6.47 -14.86 -0.95
N LYS A 91 -6.02 -14.74 0.31
CA LYS A 91 -5.22 -15.78 0.98
C LYS A 91 -5.93 -17.14 1.07
N ARG A 92 -7.27 -17.15 1.02
CA ARG A 92 -8.09 -18.37 1.04
C ARG A 92 -8.21 -19.06 -0.32
N THR A 93 -7.66 -18.46 -1.39
CA THR A 93 -7.58 -19.10 -2.70
C THR A 93 -6.65 -20.29 -2.59
N ALA A 94 -7.07 -21.47 -3.02
CA ALA A 94 -6.23 -22.66 -2.95
C ALA A 94 -5.00 -22.53 -3.86
N GLY A 95 -3.85 -22.98 -3.39
CA GLY A 95 -2.64 -23.08 -4.21
C GLY A 95 -1.81 -21.79 -4.34
N VAL A 96 -2.16 -20.72 -3.61
CA VAL A 96 -1.52 -19.40 -3.77
C VAL A 96 -0.74 -18.93 -2.54
N THR A 97 -0.76 -19.71 -1.46
CA THR A 97 0.16 -19.46 -0.35
C THR A 97 1.58 -19.83 -0.75
N LEU A 98 2.59 -19.19 -0.15
CA LEU A 98 3.99 -19.50 -0.43
C LEU A 98 4.33 -20.98 -0.17
N GLU A 99 3.68 -21.60 0.82
CA GLU A 99 3.85 -23.02 1.13
C GLU A 99 3.27 -23.91 0.02
N GLU A 100 2.03 -23.66 -0.41
CA GLU A 100 1.41 -24.42 -1.50
C GLU A 100 2.15 -24.22 -2.83
N LEU A 101 2.57 -22.99 -3.15
CA LEU A 101 3.37 -22.70 -4.34
C LEU A 101 4.66 -23.53 -4.33
N LYS A 102 5.36 -23.58 -3.19
CA LYS A 102 6.56 -24.40 -3.02
C LYS A 102 6.27 -25.90 -3.16
N LEU A 103 5.18 -26.39 -2.57
CA LEU A 103 4.75 -27.80 -2.68
C LEU A 103 4.38 -28.17 -4.12
N ASN A 104 3.84 -27.22 -4.88
CA ASN A 104 3.52 -27.37 -6.30
C ASN A 104 4.74 -27.22 -7.22
N GLY A 105 5.95 -27.10 -6.66
CA GLY A 105 7.19 -27.01 -7.42
C GLY A 105 7.43 -25.64 -8.06
N ILE A 106 6.76 -24.58 -7.61
CA ILE A 106 7.04 -23.22 -8.05
C ILE A 106 8.37 -22.76 -7.45
N ASP A 107 9.34 -22.52 -8.32
CA ASP A 107 10.63 -21.95 -7.95
C ASP A 107 10.48 -20.47 -7.57
N PRO A 108 10.86 -20.06 -6.33
CA PRO A 108 10.87 -18.66 -5.93
C PRO A 108 11.68 -17.76 -6.87
N ALA A 109 12.78 -18.25 -7.43
CA ALA A 109 13.61 -17.47 -8.35
C ALA A 109 12.86 -17.12 -9.65
N LYS A 110 12.02 -18.05 -10.14
CA LYS A 110 11.13 -17.80 -11.28
C LYS A 110 10.12 -16.70 -10.94
N LEU A 111 9.49 -16.79 -9.77
CA LEU A 111 8.49 -15.80 -9.34
C LEU A 111 9.10 -14.40 -9.18
N ILE A 112 10.27 -14.30 -8.55
CA ILE A 112 11.03 -13.05 -8.43
C ILE A 112 11.35 -12.48 -9.83
N SER A 113 11.85 -13.31 -10.75
CA SER A 113 12.16 -12.86 -12.12
C SER A 113 10.94 -12.31 -12.86
N VAL A 114 9.74 -12.82 -12.59
CA VAL A 114 8.52 -12.27 -13.19
C VAL A 114 8.19 -10.90 -12.59
N PHE A 115 8.27 -10.75 -11.27
CA PHE A 115 8.06 -9.46 -10.61
C PHE A 115 9.09 -8.41 -11.04
N GLU A 116 10.36 -8.78 -11.17
CA GLU A 116 11.40 -7.89 -11.68
C GLU A 116 11.09 -7.40 -13.11
N LYS A 117 10.51 -8.27 -13.95
CA LYS A 117 10.10 -7.89 -15.33
C LYS A 117 8.83 -7.05 -15.38
N SER A 118 7.96 -7.17 -14.38
CA SER A 118 6.76 -6.33 -14.30
C SER A 118 7.07 -4.90 -13.89
N PHE A 119 8.23 -4.70 -13.28
CA PHE A 119 8.69 -3.39 -12.83
C PHE A 119 9.42 -2.66 -13.97
N ASP A 120 8.99 -1.44 -14.25
CA ASP A 120 9.70 -0.57 -15.20
C ASP A 120 10.94 0.04 -14.52
N SER A 121 12.12 -0.50 -14.85
CA SER A 121 13.39 -0.04 -14.29
C SER A 121 13.71 1.42 -14.62
N ASP A 122 13.11 1.99 -15.66
CA ASP A 122 13.34 3.39 -16.02
C ASP A 122 12.75 4.32 -14.96
N LEU A 123 11.74 3.87 -14.19
CA LEU A 123 11.21 4.59 -13.03
C LEU A 123 12.25 4.78 -11.92
N LEU A 124 13.25 3.90 -11.81
CA LEU A 124 14.36 4.06 -10.85
C LEU A 124 15.39 5.10 -11.31
N SER A 125 15.48 5.32 -12.62
CA SER A 125 16.39 6.30 -13.22
C SER A 125 15.77 7.69 -13.33
N SER A 126 14.43 7.77 -13.32
CA SER A 126 13.74 9.04 -13.22
C SER A 126 14.02 9.65 -11.85
N ALA A 127 14.56 10.87 -11.84
CA ALA A 127 14.62 11.64 -10.62
C ALA A 127 13.18 11.73 -10.09
N PHE A 128 12.95 11.33 -8.85
CA PHE A 128 11.66 11.48 -8.16
C PHE A 128 11.25 12.97 -7.96
N ASP A 129 11.90 13.89 -8.67
CA ASP A 129 11.69 15.33 -8.59
C ASP A 129 10.27 15.67 -9.05
N GLY A 130 9.45 16.10 -8.10
CA GLY A 130 8.08 16.57 -8.31
C GLY A 130 7.00 15.49 -8.26
N LEU A 131 7.33 14.20 -8.44
CA LEU A 131 6.36 13.09 -8.36
C LEU A 131 6.42 12.42 -6.98
N ARG A 132 5.45 12.74 -6.12
CA ARG A 132 5.33 12.18 -4.75
C ARG A 132 4.69 10.79 -4.71
N THR A 133 4.11 10.35 -5.83
CA THR A 133 3.46 9.04 -5.99
C THR A 133 3.74 8.53 -7.39
N LEU A 134 4.22 7.29 -7.47
CA LEU A 134 4.47 6.52 -8.68
C LEU A 134 3.69 5.23 -8.61
N GLU A 135 3.37 4.64 -9.77
CA GLU A 135 2.62 3.39 -9.85
C GLU A 135 3.19 2.52 -10.98
N GLU A 136 3.09 1.20 -10.83
CA GLU A 136 3.39 0.26 -11.93
C GLU A 136 2.43 0.46 -13.10
N ALA A 137 2.95 0.31 -14.32
CA ALA A 137 2.20 0.54 -15.56
C ALA A 137 1.00 -0.42 -15.74
N PRO A 138 1.03 -1.70 -15.29
CA PRO A 138 -0.21 -2.41 -14.98
C PRO A 138 -0.63 -2.16 -13.54
N ALA A 139 -1.83 -1.58 -13.33
CA ALA A 139 -2.40 -1.45 -11.98
C ALA A 139 -2.75 -2.82 -11.36
N SER A 140 -2.91 -3.86 -12.19
CA SER A 140 -3.13 -5.24 -11.77
C SER A 140 -2.53 -6.27 -12.73
N MET A 141 -2.23 -7.46 -12.21
CA MET A 141 -1.69 -8.60 -12.95
C MET A 141 -2.39 -9.89 -12.51
N THR A 142 -2.71 -10.78 -13.45
CA THR A 142 -3.35 -12.06 -13.11
C THR A 142 -2.31 -13.13 -12.78
N LEU A 143 -2.72 -14.21 -12.09
CA LEU A 143 -1.87 -15.38 -11.88
C LEU A 143 -1.26 -15.92 -13.20
N ALA A 144 -2.04 -15.93 -14.29
CA ALA A 144 -1.58 -16.37 -15.60
C ALA A 144 -0.42 -15.52 -16.13
N THR A 145 -0.42 -14.21 -15.88
CA THR A 145 0.72 -13.33 -16.24
C THR A 145 1.98 -13.64 -15.45
N LEU A 146 1.82 -14.22 -14.24
CA LEU A 146 2.91 -14.73 -13.43
C LEU A 146 3.36 -16.15 -13.81
N GLY A 147 2.69 -16.78 -14.79
CA GLY A 147 2.89 -18.17 -15.15
C GLY A 147 2.38 -19.16 -14.10
N LEU A 148 1.31 -18.76 -13.39
CA LEU A 148 0.58 -19.53 -12.37
C LEU A 148 -0.87 -19.82 -12.79
#